data_AF-A0A433T8I1-F1
#
_entry.id   AF-A0A433T8I1-F1
#
_cell.length_a   1.000
_cell.length_b   1.000
_cell.length_c   1.000
_cell.angle_alpha   90.00
_cell.angle_beta   90.00
_cell.angle_gamma   90.00
#
_symmetry.space_group_name_H-M   'P 1'
#
loop_
_entity.id
_entity.type
_entity.pdbx_description
1 polymer ?
#
loop_
_entity_poly.entity_id
_entity_poly.type
_entity_poly.pdbx_seq_one_letter_code
_entity_poly.pdbx_strand_id
1 'polypeptide(L)'
;MQFVEQVTETVTTWVSNHPYVTTGVVAMTAAHILHRVAIRGKDNLGIIEAPPNTVVLYQLPRAPYTPSLTPFAVKLETYLRLANIPYQNDMNMKKSSKGKYPWISYNGEAVADSQLAMEFLNAKLRVDLNRGLTEAQRAQAHAFRVMVDEHMYWCVVYFRWIYEKYAHCLSLVIPRYIVYIMKRKLNKQLYAQGMGRHSTEEITQMLVQDLQALSAQLGDKKFLMGDNPTEVDCSAFGMLSVLVFSSHDDITGTMVKDQFPSLYQYTMRMKEAAWPDWDECNTKGATVKATK
;
A
#
# COMPACT_ATOMS: atom_id res chain seq x y z
N MET A 1 -0.88 -40.71 -42.20
CA MET A 1 -1.95 -39.93 -42.88
C MET A 1 -3.31 -40.29 -42.29
N GLN A 2 -3.75 -41.55 -42.35
CA GLN A 2 -5.05 -42.01 -41.81
C GLN A 2 -5.33 -41.66 -40.34
N PHE A 3 -4.35 -41.78 -39.45
CA PHE A 3 -4.55 -41.43 -38.03
C PHE A 3 -4.86 -39.93 -37.82
N VAL A 4 -4.21 -39.05 -38.59
CA VAL A 4 -4.43 -37.60 -38.50
C VAL A 4 -5.81 -37.24 -39.06
N GLU A 5 -6.23 -37.87 -40.15
CA GLU A 5 -7.58 -37.69 -40.72
C GLU A 5 -8.67 -38.16 -39.76
N GLN A 6 -8.52 -39.34 -39.15
CA GLN A 6 -9.50 -39.89 -38.22
C GLN A 6 -9.65 -39.03 -36.96
N VAL A 7 -8.53 -38.52 -36.43
CA VAL A 7 -8.55 -37.58 -35.30
C VAL A 7 -9.21 -36.26 -35.71
N THR A 8 -8.90 -35.74 -36.90
CA THR A 8 -9.47 -34.48 -37.39
C THR A 8 -10.98 -34.59 -37.55
N GLU A 9 -11.46 -35.69 -38.16
CA GLU A 9 -12.89 -35.95 -38.35
C GLU A 9 -13.62 -36.06 -37.00
N THR A 10 -13.06 -36.83 -36.06
CA THR A 10 -13.61 -36.98 -34.70
C THR A 10 -13.75 -35.63 -33.98
N VAL A 11 -12.72 -34.77 -34.08
CA VAL A 11 -12.73 -33.43 -33.47
C VAL A 11 -13.76 -32.53 -34.15
N THR A 12 -13.83 -32.53 -35.49
CA THR A 12 -14.81 -31.71 -36.23
C THR A 12 -16.25 -32.12 -35.93
N THR A 13 -16.55 -33.41 -35.87
CA THR A 13 -17.88 -33.92 -35.49
C THR A 13 -18.22 -33.52 -34.06
N TRP A 14 -17.27 -33.64 -33.13
CA TRP A 14 -17.49 -33.26 -31.74
C TRP A 14 -17.77 -31.75 -31.60
N VAL A 15 -17.01 -30.90 -32.29
CA VAL A 15 -17.18 -29.45 -32.31
C VAL A 15 -18.55 -29.06 -32.87
N SER A 16 -18.97 -29.70 -33.96
CA SER A 16 -20.28 -29.48 -34.58
C SER A 16 -21.44 -29.84 -33.64
N ASN A 17 -21.28 -30.87 -32.82
CA ASN A 17 -22.31 -31.34 -31.90
C ASN A 17 -22.36 -30.56 -30.57
N HIS A 18 -21.33 -29.77 -30.25
CA HIS A 18 -21.24 -28.98 -29.02
C HIS A 18 -20.94 -27.49 -29.27
N PRO A 19 -21.77 -26.79 -30.09
CA PRO A 19 -21.48 -25.42 -30.54
C PRO A 19 -21.42 -24.41 -29.39
N TYR A 20 -22.19 -24.61 -28.32
CA TYR A 20 -22.18 -23.71 -27.16
C TYR A 20 -20.93 -23.87 -26.28
N VAL A 21 -20.43 -25.10 -26.14
CA VAL A 21 -19.21 -25.38 -25.36
C VAL A 21 -17.99 -24.83 -26.07
N THR A 22 -17.90 -25.04 -27.38
CA THR A 22 -16.80 -24.53 -28.21
C THR A 22 -16.80 -23.01 -28.26
N THR A 23 -17.97 -22.39 -28.45
CA THR A 23 -18.13 -20.92 -28.37
C THR A 23 -17.72 -20.39 -27.00
N GLY A 24 -18.11 -21.06 -25.92
CA GLY A 24 -17.73 -20.68 -24.54
C GLY A 24 -16.21 -20.73 -24.30
N VAL A 25 -15.53 -21.79 -24.74
CA VAL A 25 -14.07 -21.93 -24.59
C VAL A 25 -13.32 -20.89 -25.42
N VAL A 26 -13.73 -20.66 -26.67
CA VAL A 26 -13.11 -19.62 -27.52
C VAL A 26 -13.34 -18.22 -26.93
N ALA A 27 -14.54 -17.92 -26.45
CA ALA A 27 -14.85 -16.63 -25.82
C ALA A 27 -14.03 -16.40 -24.54
N MET A 28 -13.89 -17.41 -23.67
CA MET A 28 -13.04 -17.32 -22.48
C MET A 28 -11.56 -17.13 -22.82
N THR A 29 -11.06 -17.84 -23.84
CA THR A 29 -9.66 -17.73 -24.28
C THR A 29 -9.40 -16.36 -24.90
N ALA A 30 -10.30 -15.87 -25.74
CA ALA A 30 -10.23 -14.52 -26.32
C ALA A 30 -10.31 -13.45 -25.22
N ALA A 31 -11.21 -13.59 -24.24
CA ALA A 31 -11.28 -12.69 -23.09
C ALA A 31 -10.01 -12.73 -22.24
N HIS A 32 -9.41 -13.90 -22.02
CA HIS A 32 -8.14 -14.04 -21.32
C HIS A 32 -6.98 -13.39 -22.07
N ILE A 33 -6.90 -13.57 -23.40
CA ILE A 33 -5.89 -12.94 -24.25
C ILE A 33 -6.09 -11.43 -24.28
N LEU A 34 -7.32 -10.93 -24.50
CA LEU A 34 -7.64 -9.51 -24.46
C LEU A 34 -7.32 -8.89 -23.10
N HIS A 35 -7.61 -9.60 -22.01
CA HIS A 35 -7.24 -9.18 -20.67
C HIS A 35 -5.71 -9.11 -20.49
N ARG A 36 -4.96 -10.11 -20.96
CA ARG A 36 -3.48 -10.12 -20.94
C ARG A 36 -2.87 -9.01 -21.80
N VAL A 37 -3.43 -8.76 -22.98
CA VAL A 37 -3.00 -7.68 -23.89
C VAL A 37 -3.34 -6.31 -23.30
N ALA A 38 -4.51 -6.13 -22.70
CA ALA A 38 -4.89 -4.91 -22.00
C ALA A 38 -4.03 -4.65 -20.75
N ILE A 39 -3.57 -5.69 -20.07
CA ILE A 39 -2.61 -5.58 -18.97
C ILE A 39 -1.23 -5.17 -19.49
N ARG A 40 -0.72 -5.80 -20.56
CA ARG A 40 0.57 -5.43 -21.20
C ARG A 40 0.56 -4.02 -21.80
N GLY A 41 -0.56 -3.61 -22.40
CA GLY A 41 -0.72 -2.27 -22.97
C GLY A 41 -0.73 -1.14 -21.92
N LYS A 42 -0.93 -1.47 -20.63
CA LYS A 42 -0.79 -0.52 -19.53
C LYS A 42 0.65 -0.28 -19.12
N ASP A 43 1.64 -1.01 -19.65
CA ASP A 43 3.05 -0.85 -19.25
C ASP A 43 3.69 0.44 -19.82
N ASN A 44 3.05 1.10 -20.80
CA ASN A 44 3.37 2.47 -21.22
C ASN A 44 2.69 3.52 -20.32
N LEU A 45 2.99 3.52 -19.02
CA LEU A 45 2.34 4.36 -17.98
C LEU A 45 2.57 5.89 -18.11
N GLY A 46 3.08 6.39 -19.23
CA GLY A 46 3.51 7.80 -19.33
C GLY A 46 4.55 8.10 -18.24
N ILE A 47 5.53 7.20 -18.13
CA ILE A 47 6.69 7.35 -17.24
C ILE A 47 7.33 8.70 -17.56
N ILE A 48 7.53 9.52 -16.53
CA ILE A 48 8.19 10.82 -16.73
C ILE A 48 9.69 10.57 -16.82
N GLU A 49 10.36 11.31 -17.69
CA GLU A 49 11.82 11.27 -17.75
C GLU A 49 12.36 11.90 -16.45
N ALA A 50 13.10 11.10 -15.69
CA ALA A 50 13.87 11.55 -14.55
C ALA A 50 15.37 11.44 -14.88
N PRO A 51 16.23 12.21 -14.20
CA PRO A 51 17.66 12.06 -14.37
C PRO A 51 18.10 10.61 -14.16
N PRO A 52 19.14 10.13 -14.87
CA PRO A 52 19.64 8.77 -14.71
C PRO A 52 19.86 8.42 -13.23
N ASN A 53 19.49 7.20 -12.85
CA ASN A 53 19.60 6.70 -11.47
C ASN A 53 18.76 7.44 -10.42
N THR A 54 17.72 8.17 -10.85
CA THR A 54 16.72 8.76 -9.93
C THR A 54 15.44 7.93 -9.94
N VAL A 55 14.95 7.57 -8.76
CA VAL A 55 13.64 6.90 -8.63
C VAL A 55 12.53 7.93 -8.81
N VAL A 56 11.51 7.63 -9.61
CA VAL A 56 10.26 8.40 -9.59
C VAL A 56 9.25 7.66 -8.76
N LEU A 57 8.81 8.27 -7.65
CA LEU A 57 7.75 7.77 -6.80
C LEU A 57 6.40 8.38 -7.22
N TYR A 58 5.50 7.54 -7.71
CA TYR A 58 4.16 7.91 -8.10
C TYR A 58 3.18 7.70 -6.94
N GLN A 59 2.58 8.77 -6.45
CA GLN A 59 1.68 8.72 -5.31
C GLN A 59 0.56 9.77 -5.36
N LEU A 60 -0.27 9.79 -4.31
CA LEU A 60 -1.31 10.81 -4.15
C LEU A 60 -0.68 12.16 -3.76
N PRO A 61 -1.36 13.29 -4.03
CA PRO A 61 -0.99 14.58 -3.46
C PRO A 61 -0.85 14.54 -1.94
N ARG A 62 -0.06 15.48 -1.41
CA ARG A 62 0.17 15.64 0.04
C ARG A 62 -1.15 15.77 0.81
N ALA A 63 -1.22 15.13 1.96
CA ALA A 63 -2.42 15.12 2.79
C ALA A 63 -2.44 16.33 3.76
N PRO A 64 -3.59 16.57 4.43
CA PRO A 64 -3.71 17.64 5.42
C PRO A 64 -2.64 17.63 6.51
N TYR A 65 -2.33 16.47 7.08
CA TYR A 65 -1.47 16.38 8.28
C TYR A 65 -0.36 15.32 8.17
N THR A 66 -0.36 14.56 7.08
CA THR A 66 0.63 13.52 6.77
C THR A 66 1.20 13.71 5.36
N PRO A 67 2.37 13.11 5.04
CA PRO A 67 2.93 13.13 3.69
C PRO A 67 2.03 12.52 2.61
N SER A 68 1.17 11.57 3.00
CA SER A 68 0.23 10.93 2.07
C SER A 68 -1.01 10.45 2.80
N LEU A 69 -2.11 10.40 2.05
CA LEU A 69 -3.34 9.75 2.49
C LEU A 69 -3.23 8.22 2.46
N THR A 70 -2.19 7.61 1.89
CA THR A 70 -2.03 6.15 1.89
C THR A 70 -0.83 5.75 2.74
N PRO A 71 -0.99 4.83 3.72
CA PRO A 71 0.11 4.38 4.57
C PRO A 71 1.23 3.73 3.73
N PHE A 72 0.89 3.10 2.60
CA PHE A 72 1.87 2.47 1.73
C PHE A 72 2.79 3.47 1.01
N ALA A 73 2.32 4.68 0.71
CA ALA A 73 3.20 5.71 0.14
C ALA A 73 4.11 6.31 1.21
N VAL A 74 3.61 6.51 2.43
CA VAL A 74 4.46 6.88 3.57
C VAL A 74 5.52 5.81 3.83
N LYS A 75 5.15 4.52 3.80
CA LYS A 75 6.08 3.38 3.90
C LYS A 75 7.20 3.47 2.86
N LEU A 76 6.83 3.57 1.58
CA LEU A 76 7.81 3.55 0.49
C LEU A 76 8.70 4.81 0.49
N GLU A 77 8.14 5.98 0.73
CA GLU A 77 8.93 7.22 0.80
C GLU A 77 9.85 7.22 2.03
N THR A 78 9.39 6.69 3.16
CA THR A 78 10.23 6.46 4.36
C THR A 78 11.41 5.54 4.06
N TYR A 79 11.16 4.44 3.33
CA TYR A 79 12.24 3.55 2.89
C TYR A 79 13.27 4.29 2.01
N LEU A 80 12.82 5.03 0.99
CA LEU A 80 13.71 5.77 0.10
C LEU A 80 14.58 6.77 0.89
N ARG A 81 13.99 7.45 1.88
CA ARG A 81 14.67 8.39 2.76
C ARG A 81 15.71 7.71 3.65
N LEU A 82 15.34 6.65 4.36
CA LEU A 82 16.26 5.92 5.25
C LEU A 82 17.39 5.21 4.48
N ALA A 83 17.10 4.74 3.27
CA ALA A 83 18.06 4.14 2.36
C ALA A 83 18.97 5.18 1.66
N ASN A 84 18.71 6.48 1.82
CA ASN A 84 19.37 7.57 1.10
C ASN A 84 19.32 7.39 -0.43
N ILE A 85 18.20 6.88 -0.95
CA ILE A 85 17.98 6.71 -2.40
C ILE A 85 17.43 8.01 -2.97
N PRO A 86 18.09 8.64 -3.96
CA PRO A 86 17.58 9.84 -4.62
C PRO A 86 16.26 9.54 -5.34
N TYR A 87 15.24 10.38 -5.10
CA TYR A 87 13.94 10.21 -5.71
C TYR A 87 13.23 11.54 -6.00
N GLN A 88 12.26 11.49 -6.91
CA GLN A 88 11.32 12.57 -7.20
C GLN A 88 9.89 12.06 -7.03
N ASN A 89 8.97 12.94 -6.62
CA ASN A 89 7.55 12.60 -6.51
C ASN A 89 6.79 13.03 -7.76
N ASP A 90 6.04 12.09 -8.37
CA ASP A 90 4.94 12.41 -9.29
C ASP A 90 3.62 12.25 -8.53
N MET A 91 2.95 13.39 -8.32
CA MET A 91 1.65 13.45 -7.62
C MET A 91 0.48 13.71 -8.58
N ASN A 92 0.66 13.50 -9.89
CA ASN A 92 -0.35 13.74 -10.92
C ASN A 92 -1.41 12.63 -11.00
N MET A 93 -1.54 11.82 -9.94
CA MET A 93 -2.54 10.76 -9.84
C MET A 93 -2.49 9.74 -10.99
N LYS A 94 -1.27 9.37 -11.42
CA LYS A 94 -1.03 8.25 -12.36
C LYS A 94 -1.03 6.93 -11.60
N LYS A 95 -2.03 6.09 -11.84
CA LYS A 95 -2.12 4.75 -11.21
C LYS A 95 -1.15 3.78 -11.87
N SER A 96 -0.66 2.82 -11.09
CA SER A 96 0.11 1.69 -11.62
C SER A 96 -0.72 0.79 -12.55
N SER A 97 -0.05 -0.16 -13.21
CA SER A 97 -0.68 -1.26 -13.95
C SER A 97 -1.68 -2.06 -13.11
N LYS A 98 -1.48 -2.13 -11.78
CA LYS A 98 -2.38 -2.75 -10.79
C LYS A 98 -3.50 -1.81 -10.30
N GLY A 99 -3.59 -0.57 -10.80
CA GLY A 99 -4.62 0.39 -10.45
C GLY A 99 -4.48 0.98 -9.03
N LYS A 100 -3.28 0.93 -8.44
CA LYS A 100 -2.98 1.31 -7.05
C LYS A 100 -1.80 2.30 -6.95
N TYR A 101 -1.70 2.94 -5.79
CA TYR A 101 -0.56 3.75 -5.34
C TYR A 101 -0.02 3.16 -4.02
N PRO A 102 1.26 3.40 -3.69
CA PRO A 102 2.29 3.99 -4.55
C PRO A 102 2.79 2.98 -5.60
N TRP A 103 3.60 3.48 -6.53
CA TRP A 103 4.45 2.68 -7.41
C TRP A 103 5.68 3.49 -7.83
N ILE A 104 6.68 2.85 -8.42
CA ILE A 104 7.90 3.54 -8.86
C ILE A 104 8.19 3.33 -10.34
N SER A 105 8.94 4.25 -10.93
CA SER A 105 9.79 3.95 -12.08
C SER A 105 11.26 4.18 -11.73
N TYR A 106 12.13 3.38 -12.31
CA TYR A 106 13.57 3.53 -12.19
C TYR A 106 14.24 3.06 -13.48
N ASN A 107 14.98 3.95 -14.14
CA ASN A 107 15.66 3.69 -15.42
C ASN A 107 14.74 3.03 -16.48
N GLY A 108 13.48 3.49 -16.58
CA GLY A 108 12.48 3.00 -17.53
C GLY A 108 11.70 1.76 -17.09
N GLU A 109 12.08 1.11 -15.98
CA GLU A 109 11.35 -0.03 -15.43
C GLU A 109 10.29 0.46 -14.42
N ALA A 110 9.03 0.08 -14.61
CA ALA A 110 7.92 0.41 -13.71
C ALA A 110 7.61 -0.76 -12.75
N VAL A 111 7.55 -0.48 -11.45
CA VAL A 111 7.27 -1.48 -10.41
C VAL A 111 6.08 -1.03 -9.56
N ALA A 112 4.99 -1.78 -9.65
CA ALA A 112 3.78 -1.58 -8.86
C ALA A 112 3.84 -2.35 -7.55
N ASP A 113 3.26 -1.76 -6.50
CA ASP A 113 3.29 -2.22 -5.09
C ASP A 113 4.48 -1.68 -4.28
N SER A 114 4.21 -1.25 -3.05
CA SER A 114 5.24 -0.66 -2.18
C SER A 114 6.33 -1.65 -1.75
N GLN A 115 5.96 -2.90 -1.42
CA GLN A 115 6.91 -3.90 -0.97
C GLN A 115 7.76 -4.42 -2.14
N LEU A 116 7.12 -4.69 -3.28
CA LEU A 116 7.85 -5.13 -4.48
C LEU A 116 8.78 -4.03 -5.00
N ALA A 117 8.41 -2.75 -4.87
CA ALA A 117 9.28 -1.63 -5.20
C ALA A 117 10.53 -1.58 -4.30
N MET A 118 10.38 -1.80 -2.98
CA MET A 118 11.51 -1.88 -2.05
C MET A 118 12.45 -3.03 -2.42
N GLU A 119 11.91 -4.23 -2.64
CA GLU A 119 12.68 -5.43 -3.02
C GLU A 119 13.42 -5.25 -4.35
N PHE A 120 12.76 -4.65 -5.35
CA PHE A 120 13.37 -4.30 -6.62
C PHE A 120 14.55 -3.35 -6.45
N LEU A 121 14.39 -2.29 -5.65
CA LEU A 121 15.44 -1.31 -5.40
C LEU A 121 16.60 -1.91 -4.59
N ASN A 122 16.32 -2.74 -3.58
CA ASN A 122 17.34 -3.48 -2.85
C ASN A 122 18.23 -4.28 -3.82
N ALA A 123 17.61 -5.02 -4.74
CA ALA A 123 18.33 -5.83 -5.72
C ALA A 123 19.11 -4.96 -6.74
N LYS A 124 18.51 -3.90 -7.28
CA LYS A 124 19.12 -3.04 -8.30
C LYS A 124 20.24 -2.15 -7.75
N LEU A 125 20.06 -1.61 -6.54
CA LEU A 125 20.98 -0.64 -5.92
C LEU A 125 21.90 -1.26 -4.88
N ARG A 126 21.74 -2.56 -4.57
CA ARG A 126 22.47 -3.28 -3.51
C ARG A 126 22.34 -2.61 -2.14
N VAL A 127 21.14 -2.11 -1.85
CA VAL A 127 20.78 -1.59 -0.53
C VAL A 127 20.13 -2.71 0.27
N ASP A 128 20.40 -2.74 1.58
CA ASP A 128 19.74 -3.63 2.52
C ASP A 128 19.66 -2.94 3.89
N LEU A 129 18.46 -2.48 4.27
CA LEU A 129 18.21 -1.94 5.62
C LEU A 129 18.13 -3.05 6.68
N ASN A 130 17.94 -4.30 6.25
CA ASN A 130 17.89 -5.48 7.11
C ASN A 130 19.26 -6.16 7.27
N ARG A 131 20.35 -5.58 6.74
CA ARG A 131 21.68 -6.23 6.67
C ARG A 131 22.21 -6.77 8.00
N GLY A 132 21.84 -6.16 9.13
CA GLY A 132 22.26 -6.56 10.47
C GLY A 132 21.38 -7.65 11.11
N LEU A 133 20.31 -8.08 10.44
CA LEU A 133 19.38 -9.07 10.96
C LEU A 133 19.81 -10.49 10.62
N THR A 134 19.75 -11.37 11.63
CA THR A 134 19.81 -12.83 11.45
C THR A 134 18.60 -13.34 10.65
N GLU A 135 18.69 -14.55 10.11
CA GLU A 135 17.56 -15.17 9.38
C GLU A 135 16.29 -15.28 10.24
N ALA A 136 16.43 -15.62 11.53
CA ALA A 136 15.29 -15.66 12.45
C ALA A 136 14.65 -14.28 12.65
N GLN A 137 15.47 -13.23 12.76
CA GLN A 137 14.98 -11.84 12.84
C GLN A 137 14.35 -11.37 11.53
N ARG A 138 14.87 -11.78 10.37
CA ARG A 138 14.25 -11.50 9.06
C ARG A 138 12.87 -12.16 8.95
N ALA A 139 12.74 -13.40 9.39
CA ALA A 139 11.44 -14.09 9.45
C ALA A 139 10.46 -13.39 10.41
N GLN A 140 10.95 -12.95 11.58
CA GLN A 140 10.15 -12.17 12.52
C GLN A 140 9.70 -10.83 11.91
N ALA A 141 10.61 -10.07 11.30
CA ALA A 141 10.31 -8.81 10.63
C ALA A 141 9.29 -8.99 9.49
N HIS A 142 9.39 -10.09 8.73
CA HIS A 142 8.41 -10.46 7.72
C HIS A 142 7.02 -10.67 8.32
N ALA A 143 6.90 -11.43 9.42
CA ALA A 143 5.62 -11.69 10.07
C ALA A 143 4.95 -10.40 10.55
N PHE A 144 5.69 -9.51 11.21
CA PHE A 144 5.18 -8.20 11.62
C PHE A 144 4.79 -7.32 10.44
N ARG A 145 5.60 -7.31 9.37
CA ARG A 145 5.28 -6.57 8.15
C ARG A 145 3.95 -7.04 7.56
N VAL A 146 3.74 -8.35 7.45
CA VAL A 146 2.49 -8.91 6.91
C VAL A 146 1.30 -8.58 7.81
N MET A 147 1.45 -8.70 9.14
CA MET A 147 0.40 -8.29 10.08
C MET A 147 0.02 -6.81 9.88
N VAL A 148 1.01 -5.92 9.76
CA VAL A 148 0.76 -4.49 9.55
C VAL A 148 0.13 -4.22 8.18
N ASP A 149 0.74 -4.72 7.11
CA ASP A 149 0.35 -4.41 5.74
C ASP A 149 -1.01 -5.04 5.35
N GLU A 150 -1.36 -6.20 5.92
CA GLU A 150 -2.53 -7.00 5.48
C GLU A 150 -3.61 -7.25 6.54
N HIS A 151 -3.34 -7.08 7.84
CA HIS A 151 -4.37 -7.18 8.88
C HIS A 151 -4.72 -5.79 9.43
N MET A 152 -3.74 -5.13 10.05
CA MET A 152 -3.90 -3.80 10.65
C MET A 152 -4.39 -2.75 9.65
N TYR A 153 -3.92 -2.83 8.39
CA TYR A 153 -4.38 -1.95 7.31
C TYR A 153 -5.91 -1.95 7.15
N TRP A 154 -6.57 -3.10 7.22
CA TRP A 154 -8.03 -3.15 7.03
C TRP A 154 -8.79 -2.61 8.23
N CYS A 155 -8.27 -2.76 9.45
CA CYS A 155 -8.78 -2.03 10.62
C CYS A 155 -8.69 -0.51 10.38
N VAL A 156 -7.52 -0.02 9.93
CA VAL A 156 -7.31 1.40 9.62
C VAL A 156 -8.29 1.89 8.56
N VAL A 157 -8.50 1.13 7.48
CA VAL A 157 -9.48 1.48 6.44
C VAL A 157 -10.90 1.58 7.01
N TYR A 158 -11.29 0.62 7.86
CA TYR A 158 -12.60 0.62 8.51
C TYR A 158 -12.80 1.88 9.35
N PHE A 159 -11.87 2.16 10.28
CA PHE A 159 -11.97 3.34 11.15
C PHE A 159 -12.06 4.60 10.31
N ARG A 160 -11.12 4.78 9.38
CA ARG A 160 -10.99 6.00 8.60
C ARG A 160 -12.14 6.31 7.64
N TRP A 161 -12.77 5.28 7.06
CA TRP A 161 -13.77 5.46 6.00
C TRP A 161 -15.19 5.12 6.42
N ILE A 162 -15.36 4.23 7.40
CA ILE A 162 -16.66 3.68 7.78
C ILE A 162 -17.13 4.28 9.11
N TYR A 163 -16.32 4.15 10.15
CA TYR A 163 -16.68 4.50 11.53
C TYR A 163 -16.47 5.99 11.86
N GLU A 164 -15.29 6.52 11.55
CA GLU A 164 -14.85 7.85 11.96
C GLU A 164 -15.47 9.01 11.16
N LYS A 165 -15.36 10.20 11.76
CA LYS A 165 -15.55 11.48 11.09
C LYS A 165 -14.46 11.80 10.06
N TYR A 166 -13.39 11.03 9.96
CA TYR A 166 -12.30 11.32 9.04
C TYR A 166 -12.77 11.44 7.57
N ALA A 167 -13.68 10.57 7.12
CA ALA A 167 -14.30 10.72 5.79
C ALA A 167 -15.06 12.06 5.66
N HIS A 168 -15.65 12.57 6.74
CA HIS A 168 -16.24 13.90 6.78
C HIS A 168 -15.18 15.00 6.71
N CYS A 169 -14.03 14.86 7.38
CA CYS A 169 -12.91 15.79 7.24
C CYS A 169 -12.37 15.82 5.81
N LEU A 170 -12.23 14.65 5.15
CA LEU A 170 -11.88 14.59 3.73
C LEU A 170 -12.93 15.28 2.84
N SER A 171 -14.19 15.31 3.23
CA SER A 171 -15.23 16.00 2.47
C SER A 171 -15.11 17.53 2.47
N LEU A 172 -14.22 18.09 3.30
CA LEU A 172 -13.86 19.51 3.28
C LEU A 172 -12.89 19.84 2.14
N VAL A 173 -12.15 18.85 1.65
CA VAL A 173 -11.12 19.00 0.61
C VAL A 173 -11.46 18.26 -0.69
N ILE A 174 -12.32 17.24 -0.61
CA ILE A 174 -12.78 16.42 -1.74
C ILE A 174 -14.31 16.53 -1.82
N PRO A 175 -14.90 16.67 -3.03
CA PRO A 175 -16.35 16.71 -3.18
C PRO A 175 -17.08 15.56 -2.49
N ARG A 176 -18.14 15.88 -1.74
CA ARG A 176 -18.91 14.91 -0.91
C ARG A 176 -19.36 13.66 -1.67
N TYR A 177 -19.77 13.81 -2.94
CA TYR A 177 -20.21 12.67 -3.76
C TYR A 177 -19.07 11.68 -4.06
N ILE A 178 -17.82 12.17 -4.20
CA ILE A 178 -16.63 11.31 -4.39
C ILE A 178 -16.37 10.53 -3.11
N VAL A 179 -16.41 11.19 -1.94
CA VAL A 179 -16.26 10.54 -0.65
C VAL A 179 -17.33 9.45 -0.46
N TYR A 180 -18.59 9.73 -0.83
CA TYR A 180 -19.67 8.75 -0.79
C TYR A 180 -19.41 7.52 -1.68
N ILE A 181 -18.97 7.73 -2.94
CA ILE A 181 -18.62 6.64 -3.86
C ILE A 181 -17.45 5.82 -3.29
N MET A 182 -16.41 6.48 -2.75
CA MET A 182 -15.26 5.81 -2.14
C MET A 182 -15.68 4.99 -0.92
N LYS A 183 -16.50 5.55 -0.03
CA LYS A 183 -17.03 4.83 1.15
C LYS A 183 -17.78 3.57 0.74
N ARG A 184 -18.68 3.65 -0.26
CA ARG A 184 -19.39 2.46 -0.77
C ARG A 184 -18.43 1.41 -1.35
N LYS A 185 -17.43 1.83 -2.11
CA LYS A 185 -16.43 0.92 -2.70
C LYS A 185 -15.59 0.25 -1.62
N LEU A 186 -15.07 1.02 -0.66
CA LEU A 186 -14.23 0.50 0.42
C LEU A 186 -15.02 -0.41 1.35
N ASN A 187 -16.29 -0.11 1.64
CA ASN A 187 -17.13 -1.01 2.42
C ASN A 187 -17.31 -2.38 1.74
N LYS A 188 -17.52 -2.40 0.42
CA LYS A 188 -17.55 -3.66 -0.35
C LYS A 188 -16.21 -4.41 -0.29
N GLN A 189 -15.09 -3.69 -0.36
CA GLN A 189 -13.75 -4.29 -0.29
C GLN A 189 -13.46 -4.86 1.10
N LEU A 190 -13.79 -4.14 2.17
CA LEU A 190 -13.70 -4.60 3.55
C LEU A 190 -14.48 -5.90 3.75
N TYR A 191 -15.72 -5.96 3.26
CA TYR A 191 -16.55 -7.17 3.38
C TYR A 191 -15.99 -8.35 2.56
N ALA A 192 -15.46 -8.07 1.37
CA ALA A 192 -14.83 -9.09 0.53
C ALA A 192 -13.53 -9.63 1.12
N GLN A 193 -12.74 -8.79 1.78
CA GLN A 193 -11.51 -9.22 2.46
C GLN A 193 -11.79 -9.97 3.77
N GLY A 194 -12.87 -9.63 4.48
CA GLY A 194 -13.30 -10.30 5.71
C GLY A 194 -13.51 -9.33 6.86
N MET A 195 -12.65 -8.31 6.99
CA MET A 195 -12.70 -7.34 8.09
C MET A 195 -14.07 -6.65 8.22
N GLY A 196 -14.71 -6.34 7.09
CA GLY A 196 -16.03 -5.68 7.08
C GLY A 196 -17.21 -6.57 7.50
N ARG A 197 -16.96 -7.82 7.90
CA ARG A 197 -17.98 -8.75 8.43
C ARG A 197 -18.13 -8.66 9.95
N HIS A 198 -17.18 -8.01 10.61
CA HIS A 198 -17.10 -7.89 12.06
C HIS A 198 -17.82 -6.63 12.56
N SER A 199 -18.19 -6.64 13.84
CA SER A 199 -18.71 -5.45 14.51
C SER A 199 -17.61 -4.41 14.73
N THR A 200 -18.00 -3.17 15.02
CA THR A 200 -17.05 -2.12 15.41
C THR A 200 -16.17 -2.55 16.58
N GLU A 201 -16.78 -3.16 17.60
CA GLU A 201 -16.10 -3.58 18.82
C GLU A 201 -15.08 -4.68 18.53
N GLU A 202 -15.44 -5.65 17.70
CA GLU A 202 -14.53 -6.71 17.24
C GLU A 202 -13.34 -6.12 16.45
N ILE A 203 -13.59 -5.21 15.50
CA ILE A 203 -12.53 -4.55 14.72
C ILE A 203 -11.64 -3.68 15.61
N THR A 204 -12.22 -3.03 16.63
CA THR A 204 -11.47 -2.28 17.64
C THR A 204 -10.52 -3.20 18.39
N GLN A 205 -11.00 -4.35 18.86
CA GLN A 205 -10.17 -5.32 19.57
C GLN A 205 -9.07 -5.90 18.67
N MET A 206 -9.36 -6.16 17.39
CA MET A 206 -8.36 -6.60 16.42
C MET A 206 -7.23 -5.57 16.25
N LEU A 207 -7.58 -4.28 16.10
CA LEU A 207 -6.59 -3.21 16.04
C LEU A 207 -5.76 -3.11 17.33
N VAL A 208 -6.41 -3.19 18.49
CA VAL A 208 -5.74 -3.19 19.79
C VAL A 208 -4.78 -4.37 19.93
N GLN A 209 -5.14 -5.56 19.44
CA GLN A 209 -4.26 -6.73 19.45
C GLN A 209 -3.02 -6.53 18.56
N ASP A 210 -3.18 -5.98 17.35
CA ASP A 210 -2.06 -5.66 16.47
C ASP A 210 -1.11 -4.61 17.10
N LEU A 211 -1.68 -3.56 17.72
CA LEU A 211 -0.92 -2.54 18.44
C LEU A 211 -0.21 -3.12 19.66
N GLN A 212 -0.86 -4.02 20.41
CA GLN A 212 -0.23 -4.72 21.53
C GLN A 212 0.93 -5.59 21.06
N ALA A 213 0.79 -6.30 19.94
CA ALA A 213 1.85 -7.10 19.35
C ALA A 213 3.05 -6.23 18.93
N LEU A 214 2.80 -5.08 18.29
CA LEU A 214 3.85 -4.12 17.95
C LEU A 214 4.53 -3.54 19.20
N SER A 215 3.76 -3.21 20.24
CA SER A 215 4.29 -2.66 21.49
C SER A 215 5.17 -3.68 22.20
N ALA A 216 4.74 -4.94 22.28
CA ALA A 216 5.52 -6.05 22.83
C ALA A 216 6.79 -6.31 22.00
N GLN A 217 6.68 -6.28 20.66
CA GLN A 217 7.84 -6.41 19.78
C GLN A 217 8.81 -5.27 19.95
N LEU A 218 8.35 -4.03 20.11
CA LEU A 218 9.22 -2.88 20.39
C LEU A 218 9.95 -3.09 21.72
N GLY A 219 9.21 -3.35 22.80
CA GLY A 219 9.77 -3.41 24.16
C GLY A 219 10.59 -2.16 24.45
N ASP A 220 11.82 -2.34 24.95
CA ASP A 220 12.75 -1.24 25.24
C ASP A 220 13.62 -0.83 24.04
N LYS A 221 13.43 -1.45 22.86
CA LYS A 221 14.23 -1.15 21.67
C LYS A 221 13.87 0.21 21.09
N LYS A 222 14.85 0.83 20.42
CA LYS A 222 14.63 2.11 19.72
C LYS A 222 13.69 1.94 18.52
N PHE A 223 13.89 0.88 17.75
CA PHE A 223 13.11 0.45 16.59
C PHE A 223 12.74 -1.04 16.71
N LEU A 224 11.82 -1.54 15.87
CA LEU A 224 11.20 -2.86 16.04
C LEU A 224 12.22 -4.01 16.06
N MET A 225 13.34 -3.87 15.37
CA MET A 225 14.39 -4.90 15.25
C MET A 225 15.71 -4.53 15.94
N GLY A 226 15.78 -3.39 16.65
CA GLY A 226 16.99 -2.99 17.39
C GLY A 226 17.22 -1.48 17.39
N ASP A 227 18.49 -1.08 17.27
CA ASP A 227 18.91 0.32 17.41
C ASP A 227 18.83 1.14 16.12
N ASN A 228 18.76 0.49 14.97
CA ASN A 228 18.63 1.12 13.65
C ASN A 228 17.29 0.74 13.00
N PRO A 229 16.66 1.66 12.24
CA PRO A 229 15.42 1.36 11.56
C PRO A 229 15.67 0.39 10.40
N THR A 230 14.73 -0.54 10.23
CA THR A 230 14.73 -1.59 9.23
C THR A 230 13.51 -1.46 8.31
N GLU A 231 13.35 -2.37 7.34
CA GLU A 231 12.22 -2.27 6.41
C GLU A 231 10.87 -2.45 7.08
N VAL A 232 10.78 -3.29 8.13
CA VAL A 232 9.53 -3.46 8.89
C VAL A 232 9.13 -2.18 9.62
N ASP A 233 10.10 -1.36 10.04
CA ASP A 233 9.83 -0.06 10.65
C ASP A 233 9.17 0.90 9.65
N CYS A 234 9.52 0.81 8.36
CA CYS A 234 8.87 1.60 7.30
C CYS A 234 7.38 1.24 7.18
N SER A 235 7.03 -0.05 7.24
CA SER A 235 5.63 -0.52 7.25
C SER A 235 4.88 -0.04 8.49
N ALA A 236 5.44 -0.31 9.67
CA ALA A 236 4.82 0.07 10.93
C ALA A 236 4.62 1.59 11.04
N PHE A 237 5.65 2.37 10.66
CA PHE A 237 5.55 3.83 10.64
C PHE A 237 4.52 4.33 9.61
N GLY A 238 4.47 3.74 8.42
CA GLY A 238 3.45 4.08 7.42
C GLY A 238 2.03 3.95 7.98
N MET A 239 1.75 2.87 8.72
CA MET A 239 0.44 2.64 9.33
C MET A 239 0.18 3.52 10.56
N LEU A 240 1.13 3.56 11.50
CA LEU A 240 1.02 4.36 12.72
C LEU A 240 0.94 5.85 12.43
N SER A 241 1.66 6.35 11.43
CA SER A 241 1.58 7.76 11.04
C SER A 241 0.17 8.17 10.61
N VAL A 242 -0.56 7.29 9.94
CA VAL A 242 -1.96 7.54 9.55
C VAL A 242 -2.85 7.51 10.78
N LEU A 243 -2.67 6.59 11.73
CA LEU A 243 -3.45 6.57 12.97
C LEU A 243 -3.18 7.81 13.84
N VAL A 244 -1.92 8.20 13.97
CA VAL A 244 -1.47 9.24 14.91
C VAL A 244 -1.69 10.66 14.38
N PHE A 245 -1.46 10.90 13.09
CA PHE A 245 -1.42 12.25 12.55
C PHE A 245 -2.57 12.60 11.61
N SER A 246 -3.41 11.65 11.17
CA SER A 246 -4.41 11.93 10.12
C SER A 246 -5.43 13.00 10.52
N SER A 247 -5.77 13.13 11.81
CA SER A 247 -6.55 14.26 12.31
C SER A 247 -6.26 14.52 13.79
N HIS A 248 -6.54 15.74 14.25
CA HIS A 248 -6.31 16.13 15.65
C HIS A 248 -7.33 15.53 16.62
N ASP A 249 -8.49 15.07 16.12
CA ASP A 249 -9.62 14.55 16.92
C ASP A 249 -9.97 13.09 16.55
N ASP A 250 -8.99 12.32 16.08
CA ASP A 250 -9.19 10.91 15.69
C ASP A 250 -9.20 10.01 16.93
N ILE A 251 -10.20 9.10 17.03
CA ILE A 251 -10.23 8.11 18.12
C ILE A 251 -8.99 7.23 18.08
N THR A 252 -8.48 6.95 16.88
CA THR A 252 -7.33 6.08 16.71
C THR A 252 -6.03 6.76 17.11
N GLY A 253 -5.89 8.06 16.86
CA GLY A 253 -4.75 8.85 17.33
C GLY A 253 -4.71 8.94 18.86
N THR A 254 -5.88 9.18 19.46
CA THR A 254 -6.05 9.21 20.93
C THR A 254 -5.78 7.82 21.54
N MET A 255 -6.30 6.76 20.93
CA MET A 255 -6.04 5.37 21.34
C MET A 255 -4.55 5.04 21.35
N VAL A 256 -3.81 5.35 20.27
CA VAL A 256 -2.37 5.10 20.22
C VAL A 256 -1.63 5.93 21.28
N LYS A 257 -1.97 7.21 21.43
CA LYS A 257 -1.31 8.10 22.40
C LYS A 257 -1.53 7.66 23.85
N ASP A 258 -2.77 7.32 24.21
CA ASP A 258 -3.16 7.09 25.60
C ASP A 258 -2.95 5.64 26.04
N GLN A 259 -3.21 4.67 25.15
CA GLN A 259 -3.09 3.23 25.49
C GLN A 259 -1.73 2.64 25.10
N PHE A 260 -1.05 3.22 24.10
CA PHE A 260 0.24 2.73 23.59
C PHE A 260 1.31 3.83 23.51
N PRO A 261 1.64 4.51 24.62
CA PRO A 261 2.56 5.64 24.62
C PRO A 261 3.96 5.29 24.08
N SER A 262 4.43 4.05 24.27
CA SER A 262 5.69 3.56 23.68
C SER A 262 5.66 3.59 22.15
N LEU A 263 4.55 3.18 21.53
CA LEU A 263 4.34 3.23 20.08
C LEU A 263 4.16 4.64 19.57
N TYR A 264 3.49 5.52 20.33
CA TYR A 264 3.41 6.93 20.00
C TYR A 264 4.81 7.56 19.95
N GLN A 265 5.65 7.31 20.96
CA GLN A 265 7.03 7.79 20.99
C GLN A 265 7.89 7.17 19.88
N TYR A 266 7.73 5.88 19.60
CA TYR A 266 8.35 5.23 18.44
C TYR A 266 7.96 5.92 17.12
N THR A 267 6.69 6.29 16.97
CA THR A 267 6.20 7.01 15.79
C THR A 267 6.87 8.38 15.65
N MET A 268 7.09 9.10 16.76
CA MET A 268 7.86 10.36 16.75
C MET A 268 9.31 10.12 16.33
N ARG A 269 9.98 9.09 16.88
CA ARG A 269 11.37 8.76 16.52
C ARG A 269 11.51 8.42 15.03
N MET A 270 10.58 7.66 14.46
CA MET A 270 10.59 7.35 13.02
C MET A 270 10.34 8.59 12.16
N LYS A 271 9.43 9.49 12.59
CA LYS A 271 9.22 10.78 11.94
C LYS A 271 10.50 11.62 11.96
N GLU A 272 11.17 11.75 13.11
CA GLU A 272 12.43 12.50 13.23
C GLU A 272 13.54 11.91 12.36
N ALA A 273 13.65 10.58 12.32
CA ALA A 273 14.71 9.89 11.57
C ALA A 273 14.54 10.00 10.04
N ALA A 274 13.32 9.90 9.53
CA ALA A 274 13.08 9.85 8.08
C ALA A 274 12.51 11.15 7.48
N TRP A 275 11.85 11.99 8.29
CA TRP A 275 11.08 13.15 7.84
C TRP A 275 11.43 14.43 8.59
N PRO A 276 12.69 14.90 8.53
CA PRO A 276 13.07 16.19 9.11
C PRO A 276 12.28 17.37 8.50
N ASP A 277 11.73 17.19 7.30
CA ASP A 277 10.91 18.13 6.55
C ASP A 277 9.40 17.75 6.55
N TRP A 278 8.92 17.06 7.60
CA TRP A 278 7.53 16.60 7.70
C TRP A 278 6.48 17.69 7.42
N ASP A 279 6.69 18.90 7.95
CA ASP A 279 5.76 20.03 7.83
C ASP A 279 5.77 20.68 6.44
N GLU A 280 6.82 20.43 5.64
CA GLU A 280 6.90 20.82 4.24
C GLU A 280 6.18 19.82 3.33
N CYS A 281 6.05 18.56 3.79
CA CYS A 281 5.42 17.46 3.08
C CYS A 281 3.91 17.33 3.37
N ASN A 282 3.27 18.30 4.02
CA ASN A 282 1.82 18.27 4.26
C ASN A 282 1.18 19.64 4.04
N THR A 283 -0.16 19.69 3.97
CA THR A 283 -0.89 20.93 3.66
C THR A 283 -1.39 21.68 4.91
N LYS A 284 -0.89 21.32 6.09
CA LYS A 284 -1.25 21.90 7.41
C LYS A 284 -2.76 22.06 7.59
N GLY A 285 -3.50 20.97 7.44
CA GLY A 285 -4.97 21.00 7.51
C GLY A 285 -5.64 21.53 6.25
N ALA A 286 -4.97 21.44 5.09
CA ALA A 286 -5.37 22.05 3.82
C ALA A 286 -5.45 23.59 3.86
N THR A 287 -4.70 24.22 4.78
CA THR A 287 -4.61 25.68 4.90
C THR A 287 -3.52 26.27 4.00
N VAL A 288 -2.53 25.48 3.60
CA VAL A 288 -1.42 25.90 2.75
C VAL A 288 -1.11 24.85 1.67
N LYS A 289 -0.43 25.25 0.59
CA LYS A 289 0.18 24.28 -0.32
C LYS A 289 1.43 23.70 0.36
N ALA A 290 1.58 22.38 0.27
CA ALA A 290 2.83 21.72 0.65
C ALA A 290 3.97 22.24 -0.24
N THR A 291 5.15 22.42 0.36
CA THR A 291 6.34 22.89 -0.35
C THR A 291 7.18 21.76 -0.91
N LYS A 292 6.88 20.50 -0.54
CA LYS A 292 7.53 19.26 -1.01
C LYS A 292 6.57 18.08 -1.13
#